data_AF-A0AAV1N2R6-F1
#
_entry.id   AF-A0AAV1N2R6-F1
#
_cell.length_a   1.000
_cell.length_b   1.000
_cell.length_c   1.000
_cell.angle_alpha   90.00
_cell.angle_beta   90.00
_cell.angle_gamma   90.00
#
_symmetry.space_group_name_H-M   'P 1'
#
loop_
_entity.id
_entity.type
_entity.pdbx_description
1 polymer ?
#
loop_
_entity_poly.entity_id
_entity_poly.type
_entity_poly.pdbx_seq_one_letter_code
_entity_poly.pdbx_strand_id
1 'polypeptide(L)'
;MLGICVFLCALLTHVLSQEAEEPISYTCTEGYEYDRVREQCRDIDECTLLDDACKGGMQCINHFGGYLCLPKSAVIYISKDGEQVPLPDPVPPVPPVPPSLPHLPRVLPGGRISQPSRTIRCAPGFTADDQNLCRDIDECATSRHTCGPEQTCYNTRGSYTCQCPTGFQRNGDHCVDRDECALTHYCMHNCVNTQGSYYCECNAGHKLASNNHSCVDVNECDVQTPCQHHCYNLIGSFLCQCDQGYELAQDMVSCQDIDECSFSSYMCQYQCNNSPGSYSCECPEGYQLQGNRLCQDINECETGTHNCQDDDMCWNYYGGFRCYPRDPCEAPYTKTSENRCICRSQTECQGLPPSIVYKYMSIQADRTVPADIFQIQATNIYANTHNTFRIKAGNEGGEFFLRRSSNVSAMLVLTKPLSGPREYIVDLEMITHHLTMNYRSSSLLRLTIIVGPYAF
;
A
#
# COMPACT_ATOMS: atom_id res chain seq x y z
N MET A 1 -18.80 83.96 -21.08
CA MET A 1 -18.99 82.50 -21.18
C MET A 1 -18.60 81.98 -22.56
N LEU A 2 -17.33 82.07 -22.96
CA LEU A 2 -16.85 81.51 -24.25
C LEU A 2 -15.34 81.16 -24.29
N GLY A 3 -14.57 81.48 -23.25
CA GLY A 3 -13.13 81.18 -23.18
C GLY A 3 -12.74 79.85 -22.53
N ILE A 4 -13.70 79.13 -21.91
CA ILE A 4 -13.42 77.90 -21.15
C ILE A 4 -13.56 76.64 -22.04
N CYS A 5 -14.38 76.67 -23.09
CA CYS A 5 -14.54 75.51 -23.99
C CYS A 5 -13.35 75.24 -24.92
N VAL A 6 -12.53 76.25 -25.24
CA VAL A 6 -11.41 76.07 -26.19
C VAL A 6 -10.22 75.36 -25.53
N PHE A 7 -9.97 75.61 -24.23
CA PHE A 7 -8.90 74.94 -23.49
C PHE A 7 -9.17 73.45 -23.24
N LEU A 8 -10.43 73.05 -23.06
CA LEU A 8 -10.80 71.64 -22.88
C LEU A 8 -10.72 70.83 -24.19
N CYS A 9 -10.93 71.46 -25.36
CA CYS A 9 -10.86 70.76 -26.64
C CYS A 9 -9.40 70.51 -27.12
N ALA A 10 -8.47 71.40 -26.76
CA ALA A 10 -7.05 71.24 -27.05
C ALA A 10 -6.37 70.17 -26.16
N LEU A 11 -6.88 69.95 -24.94
CA LEU A 11 -6.39 68.88 -24.06
C LEU A 11 -6.91 67.49 -24.46
N LEU A 12 -8.10 67.38 -25.06
CA LEU A 12 -8.63 66.09 -25.55
C LEU A 12 -8.06 65.63 -26.90
N THR A 13 -7.45 66.53 -27.69
CA THR A 13 -6.88 66.19 -29.01
C THR A 13 -5.40 65.82 -28.98
N HIS A 14 -4.74 65.92 -27.82
CA HIS A 14 -3.36 65.45 -27.62
C HIS A 14 -3.22 64.08 -26.95
N VAL A 15 -4.33 63.39 -26.65
CA VAL A 15 -4.34 62.04 -26.03
C VAL A 15 -4.70 60.93 -27.05
N LEU A 16 -4.46 61.19 -28.34
CA LEU A 16 -4.69 60.25 -29.44
C LEU A 16 -3.49 60.24 -30.41
N SER A 17 -2.31 59.86 -29.91
CA SER A 17 -1.23 59.23 -30.71
C SER A 17 -0.07 58.78 -29.81
N GLN A 18 -0.33 57.86 -28.88
CA GLN A 18 0.67 56.89 -28.49
C GLN A 18 0.04 55.51 -28.73
N GLU A 19 0.51 54.86 -29.78
CA GLU A 19 0.43 53.41 -29.90
C GLU A 19 1.23 52.86 -28.72
N ALA A 20 0.53 52.48 -27.66
CA ALA A 20 1.12 51.62 -26.64
C ALA A 20 1.36 50.28 -27.33
N GLU A 21 2.63 49.94 -27.55
CA GLU A 21 3.01 48.56 -27.84
C GLU A 21 2.37 47.68 -26.76
N GLU A 22 1.48 46.78 -27.15
CA GLU A 22 0.93 45.81 -26.21
C GLU A 22 2.12 45.05 -25.61
N PRO A 23 2.31 45.04 -24.28
CA PRO A 23 3.39 44.27 -23.69
C PRO A 23 3.12 42.80 -24.03
N ILE A 24 4.06 42.18 -24.75
CA ILE A 24 3.97 40.77 -25.15
C ILE A 24 3.62 39.95 -23.90
N SER A 25 2.41 39.41 -23.90
CA SER A 25 1.89 38.63 -22.78
C SER A 25 2.56 37.26 -22.83
N TYR A 26 3.71 37.13 -22.18
CA TYR A 26 4.40 35.86 -21.97
C TYR A 26 3.57 34.98 -21.04
N THR A 27 2.56 34.31 -21.58
CA THR A 27 1.76 33.32 -20.85
C THR A 27 2.50 31.99 -20.85
N CYS A 28 3.12 31.67 -19.72
CA CYS A 28 3.56 30.32 -19.42
C CYS A 28 2.35 29.37 -19.30
N THR A 29 2.57 28.08 -19.56
CA THR A 29 1.60 27.03 -19.29
C THR A 29 1.33 26.90 -17.79
N GLU A 30 0.17 26.34 -17.42
CA GLU A 30 -0.11 26.01 -16.01
C GLU A 30 1.02 25.14 -15.43
N GLY A 31 1.38 25.37 -14.17
CA GLY A 31 2.58 24.80 -13.51
C GLY A 31 3.88 25.62 -13.69
N TYR A 32 3.86 26.73 -14.45
CA TYR A 32 5.06 27.56 -14.66
C TYR A 32 4.82 29.06 -14.44
N GLU A 33 5.76 29.73 -13.77
CA GLU A 33 5.79 31.18 -13.55
C GLU A 33 6.86 31.83 -14.43
N TYR A 34 6.57 33.01 -15.00
CA TYR A 34 7.53 33.73 -15.86
C TYR A 34 8.60 34.46 -15.03
N ASP A 35 9.83 33.95 -15.03
CA ASP A 35 10.98 34.60 -14.38
C ASP A 35 11.46 35.78 -15.23
N ARG A 36 11.01 36.99 -14.85
CA ARG A 36 11.35 38.27 -15.50
C ARG A 36 12.85 38.61 -15.48
N VAL A 37 13.67 37.93 -14.68
CA VAL A 37 15.13 38.14 -14.62
C VAL A 37 15.86 37.23 -15.60
N ARG A 38 15.24 36.10 -15.98
CA ARG A 38 15.81 35.10 -16.91
C ARG A 38 15.13 35.05 -18.28
N GLU A 39 14.01 35.77 -18.45
CA GLU A 39 13.16 35.77 -19.65
C GLU A 39 12.67 34.36 -20.04
N GLN A 40 12.41 33.51 -19.03
CA GLN A 40 12.04 32.10 -19.21
C GLN A 40 10.94 31.68 -18.23
N CYS A 41 10.10 30.76 -18.66
CA CYS A 41 9.15 30.07 -17.78
C CYS A 41 9.91 29.14 -16.83
N ARG A 42 9.73 29.35 -15.53
CA ARG A 42 10.31 28.55 -14.45
C ARG A 42 9.22 27.72 -13.80
N ASP A 43 9.57 26.48 -13.49
CA ASP A 43 8.77 25.57 -12.69
C ASP A 43 8.29 26.20 -11.36
N ILE A 44 7.00 26.03 -11.06
CA ILE A 44 6.37 26.40 -9.79
C ILE A 44 6.51 25.21 -8.84
N ASP A 45 6.93 25.44 -7.59
CA ASP A 45 6.95 24.37 -6.58
C ASP A 45 5.61 24.34 -5.82
N GLU A 46 4.60 23.68 -6.38
CA GLU A 46 3.26 23.66 -5.75
C GLU A 46 3.26 22.95 -4.40
N CYS A 47 4.18 22.02 -4.16
CA CYS A 47 4.35 21.38 -2.86
C CYS A 47 4.75 22.35 -1.74
N THR A 48 5.33 23.52 -2.09
CA THR A 48 5.63 24.60 -1.14
C THR A 48 4.58 25.71 -1.09
N LEU A 49 3.71 25.80 -2.10
CA LEU A 49 2.69 26.85 -2.24
C LEU A 49 1.31 26.43 -1.72
N LEU A 50 1.01 25.12 -1.69
CA LEU A 50 -0.28 24.58 -1.25
C LEU A 50 -0.13 23.79 0.07
N ASP A 51 -0.65 24.36 1.16
CA ASP A 51 -0.87 23.62 2.41
C ASP A 51 -1.81 22.42 2.14
N ASP A 52 -1.26 21.20 2.19
CA ASP A 52 -1.90 19.93 1.81
C ASP A 52 -2.22 19.79 0.30
N ALA A 53 -1.24 20.13 -0.57
CA ALA A 53 -1.27 19.87 -2.03
C ALA A 53 -1.82 18.48 -2.40
N CYS A 54 -1.41 17.45 -1.66
CA CYS A 54 -1.83 16.06 -1.84
C CYS A 54 -2.78 15.59 -0.73
N LYS A 55 -4.09 15.80 -0.96
CA LYS A 55 -5.17 15.43 -0.03
C LYS A 55 -5.00 14.03 0.58
N GLY A 56 -5.26 13.92 1.88
CA GLY A 56 -5.26 12.64 2.59
C GLY A 56 -3.90 12.23 3.14
N GLY A 57 -2.95 13.17 3.24
CA GLY A 57 -1.64 12.93 3.86
C GLY A 57 -0.71 12.06 3.02
N MET A 58 -0.86 12.08 1.69
CA MET A 58 0.10 11.55 0.72
C MET A 58 1.36 12.43 0.68
N GLN A 59 2.44 11.92 0.09
CA GLN A 59 3.69 12.66 -0.07
C GLN A 59 3.69 13.43 -1.40
N CYS A 60 3.84 14.76 -1.32
CA CYS A 60 4.03 15.62 -2.48
C CYS A 60 5.50 15.62 -2.94
N ILE A 61 5.73 15.55 -4.25
CA ILE A 61 7.05 15.66 -4.88
C ILE A 61 6.93 16.65 -6.04
N ASN A 62 7.72 17.72 -6.02
CA ASN A 62 7.73 18.69 -7.10
C ASN A 62 8.30 18.09 -8.40
N HIS A 63 7.69 18.41 -9.54
CA HIS A 63 8.07 17.91 -10.86
C HIS A 63 7.93 19.01 -11.91
N PHE A 64 8.57 18.86 -13.07
CA PHE A 64 8.48 19.89 -14.10
C PHE A 64 7.05 20.03 -14.64
N GLY A 65 6.40 21.16 -14.33
CA GLY A 65 5.04 21.49 -14.72
C GLY A 65 3.95 21.01 -13.77
N GLY A 66 4.29 20.66 -12.53
CA GLY A 66 3.31 20.31 -11.49
C GLY A 66 3.88 19.44 -10.38
N TYR A 67 3.01 18.79 -9.60
CA TYR A 67 3.42 17.95 -8.49
C TYR A 67 2.89 16.53 -8.59
N LEU A 68 3.67 15.57 -8.09
CA LEU A 68 3.31 14.16 -7.99
C LEU A 68 2.91 13.82 -6.55
N CYS A 69 1.76 13.19 -6.37
CA CYS A 69 1.30 12.65 -5.09
C CYS A 69 1.57 11.16 -5.01
N LEU A 70 2.44 10.73 -4.08
CA LEU A 70 2.76 9.32 -3.85
C LEU A 70 2.27 8.84 -2.47
N PRO A 71 1.91 7.56 -2.32
CA PRO A 71 1.76 6.93 -1.00
C PRO A 71 3.06 7.03 -0.20
N LYS A 72 2.97 7.22 1.12
CA LYS A 72 4.15 7.26 2.02
C LYS A 72 4.99 5.98 2.04
N SER A 73 4.47 4.89 1.48
CA SER A 73 5.15 3.60 1.30
C SER A 73 5.94 3.49 -0.01
N ALA A 74 5.87 4.47 -0.92
CA ALA A 74 6.57 4.43 -2.19
C ALA A 74 8.09 4.57 -2.01
N VAL A 75 8.84 3.57 -2.47
CA VAL A 75 10.31 3.59 -2.45
C VAL A 75 10.81 4.27 -3.73
N ILE A 76 11.36 5.48 -3.59
CA ILE A 76 11.88 6.26 -4.71
C ILE A 76 13.29 5.77 -5.08
N TYR A 77 13.42 5.15 -6.24
CA TYR A 77 14.72 4.84 -6.85
C TYR A 77 15.30 6.09 -7.49
N ILE A 78 15.97 6.93 -6.70
CA ILE A 78 16.81 8.01 -7.23
C ILE A 78 18.02 7.34 -7.88
N SER A 79 18.09 7.34 -9.22
CA SER A 79 19.31 7.02 -9.96
C SER A 79 20.37 8.07 -9.66
N LYS A 80 21.17 7.82 -8.62
CA LYS A 80 22.37 8.62 -8.36
C LYS A 80 23.42 8.35 -9.42
N ASP A 81 24.23 9.38 -9.60
CA ASP A 81 25.48 9.40 -10.35
C ASP A 81 25.29 9.36 -11.88
N GLY A 82 25.18 10.56 -12.45
CA GLY A 82 25.64 10.77 -13.81
C GLY A 82 27.16 10.67 -13.85
N GLU A 83 27.69 9.71 -14.60
CA GLU A 83 29.07 9.76 -15.07
C GLU A 83 29.12 10.33 -16.49
N GLN A 84 30.20 11.04 -16.80
CA GLN A 84 30.23 12.04 -17.86
C GLN A 84 30.33 11.41 -19.25
N VAL A 85 29.32 11.63 -20.10
CA VAL A 85 29.52 11.56 -21.55
C VAL A 85 30.38 12.76 -21.96
N PRO A 86 31.50 12.58 -22.68
CA PRO A 86 32.32 13.70 -23.14
C PRO A 86 31.49 14.64 -24.02
N LEU A 87 31.56 15.94 -23.72
CA LEU A 87 31.03 16.98 -24.59
C LEU A 87 31.73 16.89 -25.96
N PRO A 88 30.99 16.87 -27.09
CA PRO A 88 31.60 17.06 -28.39
C PRO A 88 32.20 18.47 -28.49
N ASP A 89 33.31 18.59 -29.22
CA ASP A 89 34.10 19.82 -29.30
C ASP A 89 33.29 21.05 -29.77
N PRO A 90 33.67 22.28 -29.35
CA PRO A 90 33.00 23.50 -29.81
C PRO A 90 33.10 23.66 -31.33
N VAL A 91 31.94 23.69 -32.00
CA VAL A 91 31.87 23.98 -33.44
C VAL A 91 32.44 25.39 -33.69
N PRO A 92 33.39 25.56 -34.62
CA PRO A 92 34.00 26.86 -34.88
C PRO A 92 33.00 27.88 -35.46
N PRO A 93 33.17 29.18 -35.18
CA PRO A 93 32.20 30.21 -35.56
C PRO A 93 32.13 30.40 -37.08
N VAL A 94 30.90 30.59 -37.58
CA VAL A 94 30.62 30.92 -38.97
C VAL A 94 31.23 32.30 -39.31
N PRO A 95 32.10 32.42 -40.32
CA PRO A 95 32.69 33.69 -40.70
C PRO A 95 31.67 34.60 -41.41
N PRO A 96 31.74 35.93 -41.22
CA PRO A 96 30.77 36.88 -41.76
C PRO A 96 30.90 37.08 -43.27
N VAL A 97 29.76 37.39 -43.92
CA VAL A 97 29.68 37.75 -45.35
C VAL A 97 30.46 39.05 -45.61
N PRO A 98 31.48 39.06 -46.49
CA PRO A 98 32.21 40.28 -46.83
C PRO A 98 31.42 41.21 -47.79
N PRO A 99 31.59 42.54 -47.69
CA PRO A 99 30.92 43.49 -48.56
C PRO A 99 31.58 43.60 -49.94
N SER A 100 30.75 43.89 -50.96
CA SER A 100 31.16 44.26 -52.31
C SER A 100 31.86 45.63 -52.38
N LEU A 101 32.99 45.76 -53.10
CA LEU A 101 33.55 47.01 -53.68
C LEU A 101 34.84 46.71 -54.52
N PRO A 102 35.40 47.65 -55.32
CA PRO A 102 35.20 47.69 -56.78
C PRO A 102 36.46 47.38 -57.60
N HIS A 103 36.32 47.24 -58.94
CA HIS A 103 37.43 47.30 -59.89
C HIS A 103 37.21 48.37 -60.99
N LEU A 104 38.30 49.07 -61.31
CA LEU A 104 38.43 50.25 -62.18
C LEU A 104 39.41 49.91 -63.37
N PRO A 105 39.64 50.79 -64.36
CA PRO A 105 39.38 50.43 -65.77
C PRO A 105 40.62 50.24 -66.65
N ARG A 106 40.43 49.79 -67.90
CA ARG A 106 41.49 49.83 -68.94
C ARG A 106 40.98 50.07 -70.38
N VAL A 107 40.78 51.35 -70.72
CA VAL A 107 41.45 52.11 -71.84
C VAL A 107 42.26 51.26 -72.83
N LEU A 108 42.20 51.33 -74.19
CA LEU A 108 41.50 52.10 -75.27
C LEU A 108 41.80 51.31 -76.62
N PRO A 109 41.56 51.76 -77.90
CA PRO A 109 40.92 52.98 -78.44
C PRO A 109 39.86 52.82 -79.58
N GLY A 110 38.99 53.84 -79.69
CA GLY A 110 38.66 54.58 -80.93
C GLY A 110 38.25 53.89 -82.26
N GLY A 111 36.99 54.09 -82.67
CA GLY A 111 36.50 53.95 -84.05
C GLY A 111 35.21 54.76 -84.28
N ARG A 112 35.15 55.59 -85.34
CA ARG A 112 34.07 56.57 -85.58
C ARG A 112 33.03 56.07 -86.61
N ILE A 113 31.74 56.31 -86.29
CA ILE A 113 30.61 56.61 -87.20
C ILE A 113 30.26 55.58 -88.31
N SER A 114 29.13 54.91 -88.13
CA SER A 114 27.96 55.08 -89.04
C SER A 114 26.70 54.44 -88.42
N GLN A 115 25.57 55.16 -88.48
CA GLN A 115 24.22 54.61 -88.34
C GLN A 115 23.76 54.13 -89.74
N PRO A 116 22.82 53.16 -89.90
CA PRO A 116 21.62 53.04 -89.05
C PRO A 116 21.15 51.61 -88.67
N SER A 117 20.72 51.47 -87.42
CA SER A 117 19.51 50.74 -86.97
C SER A 117 19.59 50.64 -85.44
N ARG A 118 18.63 51.24 -84.72
CA ARG A 118 18.55 51.10 -83.25
C ARG A 118 17.80 49.82 -82.88
N THR A 119 18.46 48.67 -82.98
CA THR A 119 18.12 47.51 -82.14
C THR A 119 18.58 47.80 -80.72
N ILE A 120 17.65 48.01 -79.79
CA ILE A 120 17.98 48.17 -78.38
C ILE A 120 18.55 46.87 -77.81
N ARG A 121 19.66 46.96 -77.07
CA ARG A 121 20.17 45.87 -76.25
C ARG A 121 19.60 46.03 -74.84
N CYS A 122 18.67 45.16 -74.51
CA CYS A 122 18.13 45.05 -73.15
C CYS A 122 19.12 44.34 -72.22
N ALA A 123 18.89 44.48 -70.91
CA ALA A 123 19.60 43.69 -69.91
C ALA A 123 19.27 42.18 -70.06
N PRO A 124 20.12 41.27 -69.55
CA PRO A 124 19.76 39.85 -69.44
C PRO A 124 18.41 39.68 -68.72
N GLY A 125 17.57 38.74 -69.20
CA GLY A 125 16.19 38.57 -68.73
C GLY A 125 15.15 39.50 -69.39
N PHE A 126 15.56 40.40 -70.31
CA PHE A 126 14.64 41.32 -70.99
C PHE A 126 14.78 41.26 -72.53
N THR A 127 13.66 41.42 -73.23
CA THR A 127 13.59 41.52 -74.69
C THR A 127 13.02 42.87 -75.11
N ALA A 128 13.45 43.40 -76.25
CA ALA A 128 12.84 44.59 -76.83
C ALA A 128 11.48 44.23 -77.47
N ASP A 129 10.45 45.03 -77.20
CA ASP A 129 9.16 44.96 -77.91
C ASP A 129 9.17 45.79 -79.21
N ASP A 130 8.06 45.76 -79.96
CA ASP A 130 7.90 46.51 -81.22
C ASP A 130 7.99 48.04 -81.06
N GLN A 131 7.90 48.54 -79.83
CA GLN A 131 8.06 49.96 -79.47
C GLN A 131 9.47 50.27 -78.99
N ASN A 132 10.40 49.31 -79.10
CA ASN A 132 11.78 49.41 -78.65
C ASN A 132 11.89 49.60 -77.12
N LEU A 133 10.92 49.09 -76.35
CA LEU A 133 10.94 49.08 -74.89
C LEU A 133 11.38 47.70 -74.37
N CYS A 134 12.25 47.68 -73.36
CA CYS A 134 12.68 46.43 -72.74
C CYS A 134 11.57 45.88 -71.82
N ARG A 135 10.91 44.81 -72.28
CA ARG A 135 9.99 44.00 -71.49
C ARG A 135 10.68 42.80 -70.90
N ASP A 136 10.17 42.37 -69.77
CA ASP A 136 10.51 41.13 -69.10
C ASP A 136 10.33 39.94 -70.04
N ILE A 137 11.26 38.99 -70.05
CA ILE A 137 11.06 37.71 -70.74
C ILE A 137 10.33 36.80 -69.76
N ASP A 138 9.07 36.47 -70.05
CA ASP A 138 8.39 35.42 -69.30
C ASP A 138 9.00 34.06 -69.68
N GLU A 139 9.99 33.60 -68.92
CA GLU A 139 10.63 32.32 -69.21
C GLU A 139 9.68 31.12 -69.03
N CYS A 140 8.64 31.26 -68.20
CA CYS A 140 7.61 30.24 -68.00
C CYS A 140 6.68 30.11 -69.23
N ALA A 141 6.20 31.23 -69.78
CA ALA A 141 5.39 31.24 -70.99
C ALA A 141 6.19 30.91 -72.27
N THR A 142 7.51 31.16 -72.27
CA THR A 142 8.39 30.89 -73.43
C THR A 142 9.17 29.58 -73.33
N SER A 143 8.96 28.79 -72.27
CA SER A 143 9.70 27.55 -71.95
C SER A 143 11.23 27.72 -71.97
N ARG A 144 11.72 28.88 -71.51
CA ARG A 144 13.14 29.25 -71.42
C ARG A 144 13.73 29.06 -70.01
N HIS A 145 13.06 28.26 -69.19
CA HIS A 145 13.48 27.91 -67.84
C HIS A 145 14.20 26.55 -67.78
N THR A 146 15.03 26.35 -66.76
CA THR A 146 15.60 25.04 -66.40
C THR A 146 14.85 24.35 -65.26
N CYS A 147 13.60 24.75 -64.98
CA CYS A 147 12.75 24.06 -64.00
C CYS A 147 12.52 22.60 -64.40
N GLY A 148 12.70 21.68 -63.45
CA GLY A 148 12.42 20.26 -63.66
C GLY A 148 10.93 19.93 -63.77
N PRO A 149 10.57 18.68 -64.16
CA PRO A 149 9.18 18.31 -64.49
C PRO A 149 8.22 18.36 -63.31
N GLU A 150 8.72 18.31 -62.08
CA GLU A 150 7.95 18.37 -60.82
C GLU A 150 7.91 19.79 -60.22
N GLN A 151 8.55 20.78 -60.86
CA GLN A 151 8.71 22.14 -60.34
C GLN A 151 7.78 23.12 -61.06
N THR A 152 7.06 23.94 -60.29
CA THR A 152 6.26 25.04 -60.85
C THR A 152 7.17 26.23 -61.16
N CYS A 153 7.14 26.70 -62.41
CA CYS A 153 7.84 27.91 -62.85
C CYS A 153 7.05 29.17 -62.45
N TYR A 154 7.72 30.14 -61.84
CA TYR A 154 7.21 31.47 -61.55
C TYR A 154 8.11 32.52 -62.19
N ASN A 155 7.56 33.32 -63.11
CA ASN A 155 8.29 34.40 -63.72
C ASN A 155 8.53 35.54 -62.71
N THR A 156 9.72 36.13 -62.70
CA THR A 156 10.06 37.30 -61.88
C THR A 156 10.74 38.36 -62.74
N ARG A 157 10.82 39.61 -62.26
CA ARG A 157 11.33 40.69 -63.11
C ARG A 157 12.84 40.54 -63.39
N GLY A 158 13.20 40.07 -64.58
CA GLY A 158 14.56 39.84 -65.08
C GLY A 158 15.12 38.43 -64.86
N SER A 159 14.30 37.47 -64.42
CA SER A 159 14.67 36.05 -64.19
C SER A 159 13.43 35.24 -63.85
N TYR A 160 13.49 33.91 -63.86
CA TYR A 160 12.46 33.05 -63.25
C TYR A 160 12.94 32.47 -61.92
N THR A 161 12.01 31.93 -61.14
CA THR A 161 12.26 30.98 -60.06
C THR A 161 11.42 29.73 -60.27
N CYS A 162 11.90 28.57 -59.79
CA CYS A 162 11.09 27.35 -59.75
C CYS A 162 10.90 26.95 -58.30
N GLN A 163 9.70 26.50 -57.97
CA GLN A 163 9.35 26.02 -56.63
C GLN A 163 8.86 24.59 -56.72
N CYS A 164 9.31 23.76 -55.78
CA CYS A 164 8.72 22.44 -55.58
C CYS A 164 7.33 22.59 -54.94
N PRO A 165 6.47 21.55 -55.02
CA PRO A 165 5.22 21.50 -54.28
C PRO A 165 5.45 21.68 -52.76
N THR A 166 4.43 22.16 -52.05
CA THR A 166 4.47 22.27 -50.58
C THR A 166 4.86 20.93 -49.95
N GLY A 167 5.77 20.95 -48.97
CA GLY A 167 6.33 19.74 -48.35
C GLY A 167 7.56 19.15 -49.06
N PHE A 168 8.01 19.72 -50.18
CA PHE A 168 9.18 19.24 -50.92
C PHE A 168 10.28 20.30 -51.01
N GLN A 169 11.53 19.84 -50.94
CA GLN A 169 12.71 20.67 -51.16
C GLN A 169 13.40 20.35 -52.48
N ARG A 170 14.02 21.37 -53.09
CA ARG A 170 14.74 21.23 -54.36
C ARG A 170 16.04 20.44 -54.15
N ASN A 171 16.23 19.37 -54.91
CA ASN A 171 17.51 18.70 -55.08
C ASN A 171 17.88 18.68 -56.58
N GLY A 172 18.54 19.74 -57.04
CA GLY A 172 18.77 20.00 -58.46
C GLY A 172 17.46 20.20 -59.24
N ASP A 173 17.22 19.32 -60.19
CA ASP A 173 16.04 19.33 -61.07
C ASP A 173 14.85 18.52 -60.49
N HIS A 174 15.07 17.78 -59.39
CA HIS A 174 14.05 16.97 -58.73
C HIS A 174 13.53 17.62 -57.45
N CYS A 175 12.32 17.25 -57.06
CA CYS A 175 11.73 17.61 -55.77
C CYS A 175 11.80 16.40 -54.85
N VAL A 176 12.65 16.48 -53.82
CA VAL A 176 12.70 15.44 -52.78
C VAL A 176 11.84 15.87 -51.60
N ASP A 177 11.23 14.89 -50.97
CA ASP A 177 10.46 15.08 -49.76
C ASP A 177 11.28 15.81 -48.68
N ARG A 178 10.67 16.79 -48.00
CA ARG A 178 11.32 17.51 -46.90
C ARG A 178 11.00 16.76 -45.61
N ASP A 179 11.87 15.81 -45.26
CA ASP A 179 11.72 15.06 -44.01
C ASP A 179 11.68 15.99 -42.79
N GLU A 180 10.48 16.22 -42.28
CA GLU A 180 10.23 17.12 -41.16
C GLU A 180 10.61 16.50 -39.82
N CYS A 181 10.68 15.17 -39.76
CA CYS A 181 11.08 14.43 -38.58
C CYS A 181 12.60 14.35 -38.41
N ALA A 182 13.36 14.40 -39.52
CA ALA A 182 14.82 14.56 -39.51
C ALA A 182 15.28 16.02 -39.28
N LEU A 183 14.35 16.98 -39.29
CA LEU A 183 14.55 18.39 -38.99
C LEU A 183 13.91 18.72 -37.62
N THR A 184 13.57 19.99 -37.38
CA THR A 184 12.78 20.38 -36.20
C THR A 184 11.30 20.11 -36.46
N HIS A 185 10.76 19.06 -35.81
CA HIS A 185 9.33 18.78 -35.77
C HIS A 185 8.65 19.39 -34.53
N TYR A 186 7.34 19.58 -34.59
CA TYR A 186 6.52 20.06 -33.47
C TYR A 186 5.82 18.93 -32.69
N CYS A 187 6.02 17.67 -33.08
CA CYS A 187 5.47 16.51 -32.36
C CYS A 187 6.03 16.41 -30.94
N MET A 188 5.15 16.19 -29.96
CA MET A 188 5.51 15.96 -28.56
C MET A 188 6.10 14.56 -28.30
N HIS A 189 5.61 13.55 -29.03
CA HIS A 189 6.11 12.18 -28.98
C HIS A 189 6.74 11.80 -30.33
N ASN A 190 6.19 10.83 -31.05
CA ASN A 190 6.79 10.32 -32.27
C ASN A 190 6.37 11.18 -33.47
N CYS A 191 7.30 11.36 -34.41
CA CYS A 191 7.07 12.00 -35.69
C CYS A 191 7.16 10.93 -36.79
N VAL A 192 6.14 10.85 -37.64
CA VAL A 192 6.12 9.95 -38.81
C VAL A 192 6.10 10.80 -40.07
N ASN A 193 7.19 10.72 -40.82
CA ASN A 193 7.33 11.44 -42.08
C ASN A 193 6.54 10.74 -43.19
N THR A 194 5.85 11.51 -44.02
CA THR A 194 5.05 11.04 -45.17
C THR A 194 5.37 11.87 -46.41
N GLN A 195 4.97 11.41 -47.59
CA GLN A 195 5.30 12.12 -48.82
C GLN A 195 4.55 13.46 -48.91
N GLY A 196 5.26 14.57 -48.70
CA GLY A 196 4.78 15.96 -48.74
C GLY A 196 4.30 16.53 -47.40
N SER A 197 4.44 15.80 -46.29
CA SER A 197 4.03 16.23 -44.94
C SER A 197 4.50 15.25 -43.86
N TYR A 198 4.39 15.60 -42.58
CA TYR A 198 4.51 14.65 -41.47
C TYR A 198 3.23 14.61 -40.64
N TYR A 199 3.10 13.59 -39.80
CA TYR A 199 2.10 13.56 -38.74
C TYR A 199 2.70 13.03 -37.43
N CYS A 200 2.04 13.32 -36.32
CA CYS A 200 2.50 12.95 -34.99
C CYS A 200 1.75 11.74 -34.46
N GLU A 201 2.49 10.78 -33.87
CA GLU A 201 1.94 9.63 -33.17
C GLU A 201 2.27 9.68 -31.67
N CYS A 202 1.29 9.37 -30.85
CA CYS A 202 1.45 9.32 -29.41
C CYS A 202 1.89 7.93 -28.94
N ASN A 203 2.74 7.90 -27.91
CA ASN A 203 3.05 6.67 -27.17
C ASN A 203 1.78 6.06 -26.55
N ALA A 204 1.86 4.79 -26.14
CA ALA A 204 0.78 4.13 -25.40
C ALA A 204 0.33 4.95 -24.17
N GLY A 205 -0.94 4.81 -23.78
CA GLY A 205 -1.58 5.61 -22.73
C GLY A 205 -1.86 7.07 -23.11
N HIS A 206 -1.57 7.50 -24.35
CA HIS A 206 -1.78 8.88 -24.78
C HIS A 206 -2.56 8.97 -26.11
N LYS A 207 -3.36 10.02 -26.25
CA LYS A 207 -4.11 10.37 -27.46
C LYS A 207 -3.66 11.71 -28.02
N LEU A 208 -3.78 11.86 -29.34
CA LEU A 208 -3.44 13.12 -30.01
C LEU A 208 -4.45 14.22 -29.64
N ALA A 209 -3.94 15.38 -29.26
CA ALA A 209 -4.76 16.56 -28.95
C ALA A 209 -5.33 17.21 -30.23
N SER A 210 -6.27 18.14 -30.06
CA SER A 210 -6.92 18.87 -31.16
C SER A 210 -5.99 19.74 -32.01
N ASN A 211 -4.74 19.95 -31.58
CA ASN A 211 -3.70 20.65 -32.33
C ASN A 211 -2.85 19.71 -33.22
N ASN A 212 -3.15 18.42 -33.25
CA ASN A 212 -2.44 17.36 -33.98
C ASN A 212 -0.94 17.18 -33.66
N HIS A 213 -0.41 17.85 -32.63
CA HIS A 213 1.03 17.85 -32.29
C HIS A 213 1.31 17.42 -30.85
N SER A 214 0.46 17.83 -29.91
CA SER A 214 0.56 17.47 -28.49
C SER A 214 -0.13 16.13 -28.22
N CYS A 215 0.40 15.37 -27.28
CA CYS A 215 -0.20 14.15 -26.79
C CYS A 215 -0.74 14.40 -25.39
N VAL A 216 -2.02 14.12 -25.17
CA VAL A 216 -2.64 14.17 -23.85
C VAL A 216 -2.82 12.77 -23.33
N ASP A 217 -2.64 12.62 -22.02
CA ASP A 217 -2.88 11.39 -21.30
C ASP A 217 -4.32 10.87 -21.49
N VAL A 218 -4.49 9.56 -21.50
CA VAL A 218 -5.79 8.88 -21.59
C VAL A 218 -6.14 8.35 -20.21
N ASN A 219 -7.08 8.99 -19.52
CA ASN A 219 -7.57 8.45 -18.25
C ASN A 219 -8.28 7.10 -18.45
N GLU A 220 -7.58 5.98 -18.28
CA GLU A 220 -8.17 4.65 -18.48
C GLU A 220 -9.24 4.34 -17.42
N CYS A 221 -9.15 4.94 -16.22
CA CYS A 221 -10.15 4.80 -15.17
C CYS A 221 -11.51 5.37 -15.56
N ASP A 222 -11.55 6.49 -16.32
CA ASP A 222 -12.80 7.10 -16.79
C ASP A 222 -13.37 6.41 -18.05
N VAL A 223 -12.51 5.79 -18.87
CA VAL A 223 -12.89 5.28 -20.20
C VAL A 223 -13.24 3.80 -20.21
N GLN A 224 -12.49 2.96 -19.48
CA GLN A 224 -12.66 1.50 -19.52
C GLN A 224 -12.88 0.86 -18.15
N THR A 225 -12.66 1.59 -17.04
CA THR A 225 -12.72 1.06 -15.66
C THR A 225 -12.00 -0.29 -15.54
N PRO A 226 -10.70 -0.38 -15.85
CA PRO A 226 -10.00 -1.66 -16.01
C PRO A 226 -9.80 -2.43 -14.70
N CYS A 227 -9.78 -1.76 -13.55
CA CYS A 227 -9.52 -2.35 -12.24
C CYS A 227 -10.79 -2.92 -11.59
N GLN A 228 -10.66 -4.03 -10.86
CA GLN A 228 -11.76 -4.63 -10.11
C GLN A 228 -12.22 -3.77 -8.91
N HIS A 229 -11.28 -3.12 -8.20
CA HIS A 229 -11.56 -2.31 -7.00
C HIS A 229 -11.23 -0.83 -7.23
N HIS A 230 -10.05 -0.35 -6.84
CA HIS A 230 -9.64 1.04 -7.01
C HIS A 230 -8.75 1.21 -8.26
N CYS A 231 -8.99 2.29 -9.01
CA CYS A 231 -8.20 2.69 -10.18
C CYS A 231 -7.64 4.09 -9.95
N TYR A 232 -6.33 4.25 -10.18
CA TYR A 232 -5.64 5.53 -10.14
C TYR A 232 -4.99 5.80 -11.49
N ASN A 233 -5.31 6.93 -12.09
CA ASN A 233 -4.71 7.34 -13.35
C ASN A 233 -3.28 7.85 -13.13
N LEU A 234 -2.36 7.45 -14.00
CA LEU A 234 -0.97 7.91 -14.05
C LEU A 234 -0.68 8.44 -15.46
N ILE A 235 0.43 9.14 -15.65
CA ILE A 235 0.80 9.61 -16.99
C ILE A 235 1.26 8.42 -17.85
N GLY A 236 0.51 8.11 -18.90
CA GLY A 236 0.74 7.03 -19.85
C GLY A 236 0.37 5.63 -19.37
N SER A 237 -0.32 5.50 -18.23
CA SER A 237 -0.74 4.21 -17.66
C SER A 237 -1.73 4.41 -16.50
N PHE A 238 -2.26 3.31 -15.97
CA PHE A 238 -3.06 3.33 -14.74
C PHE A 238 -2.50 2.33 -13.71
N LEU A 239 -2.85 2.54 -12.45
CA LEU A 239 -2.53 1.67 -11.33
C LEU A 239 -3.82 1.17 -10.68
N CYS A 240 -3.96 -0.16 -10.62
CA CYS A 240 -5.01 -0.80 -9.84
C CYS A 240 -4.54 -1.02 -8.40
N GLN A 241 -5.44 -0.79 -7.43
CA GLN A 241 -5.23 -1.11 -6.03
C GLN A 241 -6.43 -1.91 -5.51
N CYS A 242 -6.13 -2.93 -4.72
CA CYS A 242 -7.14 -3.77 -4.09
C CYS A 242 -7.47 -3.28 -2.67
N ASP A 243 -8.72 -3.50 -2.27
CA ASP A 243 -9.20 -3.34 -0.89
C ASP A 243 -8.41 -4.21 0.10
N GLN A 244 -8.48 -3.86 1.39
CA GLN A 244 -7.85 -4.63 2.45
C GLN A 244 -8.37 -6.09 2.45
N GLY A 245 -7.45 -7.04 2.60
CA GLY A 245 -7.75 -8.49 2.52
C GLY A 245 -7.62 -9.08 1.11
N TYR A 246 -7.32 -8.26 0.10
CA TYR A 246 -7.09 -8.70 -1.27
C TYR A 246 -5.68 -8.30 -1.75
N GLU A 247 -5.10 -9.13 -2.62
CA GLU A 247 -3.86 -8.83 -3.35
C GLU A 247 -4.11 -8.72 -4.86
N LEU A 248 -3.24 -7.98 -5.55
CA LEU A 248 -3.36 -7.78 -6.98
C LEU A 248 -2.90 -9.05 -7.72
N ALA A 249 -3.75 -9.59 -8.58
CA ALA A 249 -3.46 -10.80 -9.35
C ALA A 249 -2.39 -10.54 -10.43
N GLN A 250 -1.91 -11.63 -11.05
CA GLN A 250 -0.84 -11.58 -12.06
C GLN A 250 -1.20 -10.76 -13.32
N ASP A 251 -2.49 -10.49 -13.55
CA ASP A 251 -2.98 -9.63 -14.64
C ASP A 251 -2.88 -8.12 -14.33
N MET A 252 -2.48 -7.75 -13.11
CA MET A 252 -2.38 -6.37 -12.60
C MET A 252 -3.73 -5.60 -12.56
N VAL A 253 -4.88 -6.28 -12.73
CA VAL A 253 -6.21 -5.65 -12.78
C VAL A 253 -7.25 -6.30 -11.87
N SER A 254 -7.15 -7.61 -11.67
CA SER A 254 -8.03 -8.38 -10.80
C SER A 254 -7.49 -8.41 -9.36
N CYS A 255 -8.40 -8.52 -8.40
CA CYS A 255 -8.08 -8.60 -6.98
C CYS A 255 -8.46 -9.97 -6.44
N GLN A 256 -7.46 -10.76 -6.05
CA GLN A 256 -7.66 -12.08 -5.46
C GLN A 256 -7.66 -12.00 -3.94
N ASP A 257 -8.49 -12.83 -3.31
CA ASP A 257 -8.60 -12.94 -1.86
C ASP A 257 -7.30 -13.47 -1.24
N ILE A 258 -6.82 -12.87 -0.15
CA ILE A 258 -5.65 -13.34 0.58
C ILE A 258 -6.10 -14.39 1.59
N ASP A 259 -5.88 -15.67 1.28
CA ASP A 259 -6.18 -16.76 2.22
C ASP A 259 -5.22 -16.73 3.42
N GLU A 260 -5.59 -16.01 4.48
CA GLU A 260 -4.74 -15.85 5.66
C GLU A 260 -4.59 -17.14 6.46
N CYS A 261 -5.53 -18.09 6.32
CA CYS A 261 -5.45 -19.42 6.91
C CYS A 261 -4.36 -20.28 6.24
N SER A 262 -4.15 -20.11 4.93
CA SER A 262 -3.05 -20.74 4.18
C SER A 262 -1.68 -20.10 4.50
N PHE A 263 -1.66 -18.80 4.81
CA PHE A 263 -0.43 -18.02 4.97
C PHE A 263 0.35 -18.39 6.24
N SER A 264 -0.33 -18.74 7.34
CA SER A 264 0.34 -19.15 8.58
C SER A 264 -0.55 -19.98 9.51
N SER A 265 -0.02 -21.11 9.96
CA SER A 265 -0.63 -21.99 10.98
C SER A 265 -0.78 -21.34 12.36
N TYR A 266 -0.32 -20.10 12.54
CA TYR A 266 -0.39 -19.35 13.81
C TYR A 266 -1.39 -18.18 13.76
N MET A 267 -2.22 -18.05 12.72
CA MET A 267 -3.23 -16.97 12.66
C MET A 267 -4.37 -17.16 13.67
N CYS A 268 -4.84 -18.39 13.88
CA CYS A 268 -5.83 -18.75 14.89
C CYS A 268 -5.25 -19.80 15.84
N GLN A 269 -5.67 -19.81 17.11
CA GLN A 269 -5.23 -20.81 18.08
C GLN A 269 -5.77 -22.23 17.81
N TYR A 270 -6.98 -22.34 17.23
CA TYR A 270 -7.66 -23.60 16.95
C TYR A 270 -8.04 -23.73 15.47
N GLN A 271 -9.19 -23.18 15.07
CA GLN A 271 -9.69 -23.28 13.71
C GLN A 271 -9.70 -21.90 13.03
N CYS A 272 -9.31 -21.87 11.76
CA CYS A 272 -9.30 -20.69 10.90
C CYS A 272 -10.21 -20.98 9.70
N ASN A 273 -11.18 -20.10 9.46
CA ASN A 273 -12.06 -20.15 8.30
C ASN A 273 -11.80 -18.89 7.44
N ASN A 274 -11.30 -19.08 6.23
CA ASN A 274 -11.08 -17.96 5.31
C ASN A 274 -12.40 -17.48 4.69
N SER A 275 -12.51 -16.17 4.41
CA SER A 275 -13.66 -15.60 3.69
C SER A 275 -13.23 -14.36 2.86
N PRO A 276 -13.99 -13.97 1.82
CA PRO A 276 -13.56 -12.91 0.91
C PRO A 276 -13.27 -11.57 1.62
N GLY A 277 -11.99 -11.20 1.71
CA GLY A 277 -11.47 -9.98 2.35
C GLY A 277 -11.19 -10.09 3.85
N SER A 278 -11.38 -11.25 4.48
CA SER A 278 -11.06 -11.49 5.90
C SER A 278 -11.22 -12.96 6.31
N TYR A 279 -10.40 -13.43 7.23
CA TYR A 279 -10.61 -14.67 7.97
C TYR A 279 -11.47 -14.48 9.24
N SER A 280 -12.01 -15.59 9.77
CA SER A 280 -12.53 -15.71 11.14
C SER A 280 -11.84 -16.87 11.88
N CYS A 281 -11.73 -16.75 13.21
CA CYS A 281 -11.22 -17.82 14.07
C CYS A 281 -12.38 -18.42 14.88
N GLU A 282 -12.45 -19.75 14.91
CA GLU A 282 -13.43 -20.50 15.69
C GLU A 282 -12.76 -21.23 16.85
N CYS A 283 -13.44 -21.19 18.01
CA CYS A 283 -13.02 -21.85 19.24
C CYS A 283 -13.87 -23.11 19.49
N PRO A 284 -13.29 -24.16 20.09
CA PRO A 284 -14.04 -25.35 20.48
C PRO A 284 -15.07 -25.05 21.59
N GLU A 285 -16.02 -25.96 21.80
CA GLU A 285 -16.98 -25.86 22.91
C GLU A 285 -16.27 -25.67 24.27
N GLY A 286 -16.86 -24.87 25.16
CA GLY A 286 -16.24 -24.44 26.42
C GLY A 286 -15.26 -23.26 26.30
N TYR A 287 -15.01 -22.74 25.08
CA TYR A 287 -14.11 -21.60 24.87
C TYR A 287 -14.80 -20.43 24.15
N GLN A 288 -14.42 -19.21 24.52
CA GLN A 288 -14.79 -17.96 23.88
C GLN A 288 -13.60 -17.32 23.16
N LEU A 289 -13.85 -16.65 22.04
CA LEU A 289 -12.81 -15.93 21.31
C LEU A 289 -12.44 -14.64 22.07
N GLN A 290 -11.19 -14.57 22.55
CA GLN A 290 -10.64 -13.40 23.21
C GLN A 290 -9.88 -12.55 22.17
N GLY A 291 -10.42 -11.36 21.90
CA GLY A 291 -10.03 -10.60 20.71
C GLY A 291 -10.48 -11.34 19.46
N ASN A 292 -9.57 -11.57 18.51
CA ASN A 292 -9.91 -12.14 17.20
C ASN A 292 -9.17 -13.46 16.88
N ARG A 293 -8.32 -13.99 17.79
CA ARG A 293 -7.38 -15.10 17.47
C ARG A 293 -7.14 -16.13 18.56
N LEU A 294 -7.34 -15.75 19.82
CA LEU A 294 -7.06 -16.58 20.98
C LEU A 294 -8.36 -17.14 21.55
N CYS A 295 -8.34 -18.38 22.01
CA CYS A 295 -9.47 -19.03 22.65
C CYS A 295 -9.24 -19.05 24.16
N GLN A 296 -10.00 -18.23 24.88
CA GLN A 296 -10.02 -18.24 26.34
C GLN A 296 -11.14 -19.17 26.81
N ASP A 297 -10.83 -20.01 27.79
CA ASP A 297 -11.78 -20.89 28.45
C ASP A 297 -12.90 -20.09 29.14
N ILE A 298 -14.13 -20.59 29.04
CA ILE A 298 -15.31 -20.00 29.68
C ILE A 298 -15.41 -20.57 31.09
N ASN A 299 -15.38 -19.71 32.11
CA ASN A 299 -15.62 -20.17 33.47
C ASN A 299 -17.13 -20.34 33.72
N GLU A 300 -17.68 -21.53 33.48
CA GLU A 300 -19.13 -21.77 33.66
C GLU A 300 -19.59 -21.64 35.12
N CYS A 301 -18.66 -21.79 36.07
CA CYS A 301 -18.92 -21.58 37.49
C CYS A 301 -19.03 -20.10 37.89
N GLU A 302 -18.28 -19.20 37.24
CA GLU A 302 -18.39 -17.74 37.45
C GLU A 302 -19.51 -17.11 36.63
N THR A 303 -19.75 -17.60 35.41
CA THR A 303 -20.80 -17.09 34.52
C THR A 303 -22.19 -17.62 34.87
N GLY A 304 -22.28 -18.69 35.67
CA GLY A 304 -23.55 -19.31 36.07
C GLY A 304 -24.24 -20.10 34.95
N THR A 305 -23.50 -20.51 33.91
CA THR A 305 -24.01 -21.32 32.79
C THR A 305 -23.97 -22.83 33.07
N HIS A 306 -23.44 -23.24 34.22
CA HIS A 306 -23.39 -24.63 34.66
C HIS A 306 -24.77 -25.24 34.92
N ASN A 307 -24.89 -26.57 34.81
CA ASN A 307 -26.12 -27.33 35.10
C ASN A 307 -26.09 -28.14 36.41
N CYS A 308 -25.19 -27.78 37.33
CA CYS A 308 -25.11 -28.36 38.68
C CYS A 308 -26.40 -28.18 39.49
N GLN A 309 -26.69 -29.10 40.42
CA GLN A 309 -27.81 -28.95 41.37
C GLN A 309 -27.52 -27.82 42.39
N ASP A 310 -28.56 -27.27 43.02
CA ASP A 310 -28.42 -26.18 44.00
C ASP A 310 -27.49 -26.51 45.19
N ASP A 311 -27.43 -27.79 45.59
CA ASP A 311 -26.60 -28.31 46.68
C ASP A 311 -25.22 -28.86 46.20
N ASP A 312 -24.94 -28.80 44.90
CA ASP A 312 -23.63 -29.16 44.35
C ASP A 312 -22.63 -27.99 44.45
N MET A 313 -21.38 -28.29 44.13
CA MET A 313 -20.27 -27.36 44.01
C MET A 313 -19.75 -27.45 42.57
N CYS A 314 -19.81 -26.34 41.83
CA CYS A 314 -19.23 -26.24 40.49
C CYS A 314 -17.70 -26.15 40.58
N TRP A 315 -16.99 -26.83 39.67
CA TRP A 315 -15.57 -26.65 39.44
C TRP A 315 -15.27 -26.52 37.95
N ASN A 316 -14.48 -25.50 37.59
CA ASN A 316 -14.13 -25.18 36.22
C ASN A 316 -12.78 -25.79 35.81
N TYR A 317 -12.66 -26.23 34.56
CA TYR A 317 -11.41 -26.67 33.94
C TYR A 317 -11.39 -26.29 32.46
N TYR A 318 -10.24 -26.47 31.81
CA TYR A 318 -10.08 -26.14 30.40
C TYR A 318 -11.02 -26.96 29.50
N GLY A 319 -12.00 -26.30 28.89
CA GLY A 319 -13.03 -26.87 28.02
C GLY A 319 -14.32 -27.27 28.74
N GLY A 320 -14.53 -26.86 30.00
CA GLY A 320 -15.82 -27.01 30.66
C GLY A 320 -15.78 -27.18 32.19
N PHE A 321 -16.92 -27.56 32.77
CA PHE A 321 -17.11 -27.69 34.21
C PHE A 321 -17.44 -29.12 34.66
N ARG A 322 -17.33 -29.35 35.97
CA ARG A 322 -17.79 -30.57 36.66
C ARG A 322 -18.48 -30.19 37.97
N CYS A 323 -19.59 -30.85 38.25
CA CYS A 323 -20.34 -30.68 39.49
C CYS A 323 -19.93 -31.73 40.52
N TYR A 324 -19.70 -31.30 41.76
CA TYR A 324 -19.38 -32.17 42.89
C TYR A 324 -20.44 -32.05 43.98
N PRO A 325 -21.04 -33.15 44.46
CA PRO A 325 -21.92 -33.09 45.62
C PRO A 325 -21.14 -32.57 46.83
N ARG A 326 -21.69 -31.58 47.54
CA ARG A 326 -21.04 -31.01 48.75
C ARG A 326 -20.82 -32.03 49.85
N ASP A 327 -21.75 -32.97 50.00
CA ASP A 327 -21.73 -34.01 51.02
C ASP A 327 -22.06 -35.40 50.43
N PRO A 328 -21.12 -36.03 49.70
CA PRO A 328 -21.33 -37.38 49.19
C PRO A 328 -21.34 -38.38 50.35
N CYS A 329 -22.38 -39.19 50.45
CA CYS A 329 -22.32 -40.47 51.15
C CYS A 329 -22.80 -41.55 50.18
N GLU A 330 -21.85 -42.22 49.53
CA GLU A 330 -22.13 -43.38 48.68
C GLU A 330 -22.77 -44.51 49.52
N ALA A 331 -23.79 -45.17 48.98
CA ALA A 331 -24.36 -46.37 49.61
C ALA A 331 -23.28 -47.45 49.77
N PRO A 332 -23.20 -48.18 50.91
CA PRO A 332 -24.18 -48.32 51.98
C PRO A 332 -24.04 -47.31 53.16
N TYR A 333 -23.31 -46.20 53.00
CA TYR A 333 -23.12 -45.25 54.10
C TYR A 333 -24.32 -44.29 54.26
N THR A 334 -24.64 -43.97 55.51
CA THR A 334 -25.65 -42.96 55.88
C THR A 334 -25.00 -41.71 56.44
N LYS A 335 -25.42 -40.52 55.98
CA LYS A 335 -24.94 -39.22 56.50
C LYS A 335 -25.41 -39.01 57.95
N THR A 336 -24.53 -38.50 58.80
CA THR A 336 -24.89 -38.03 60.15
C THR A 336 -24.92 -36.50 60.22
N SER A 337 -25.41 -35.97 61.34
CA SER A 337 -25.44 -34.54 61.66
C SER A 337 -24.07 -33.86 61.77
N GLU A 338 -22.96 -34.59 61.65
CA GLU A 338 -21.58 -34.08 61.70
C GLU A 338 -20.88 -34.13 60.32
N ASN A 339 -21.63 -34.26 59.22
CA ASN A 339 -21.12 -34.53 57.86
C ASN A 339 -20.15 -35.72 57.79
N ARG A 340 -20.39 -36.73 58.63
CA ARG A 340 -19.67 -38.01 58.65
C ARG A 340 -20.58 -39.08 58.05
N CYS A 341 -20.08 -39.82 57.07
CA CYS A 341 -20.78 -40.96 56.50
C CYS A 341 -20.49 -42.19 57.38
N ILE A 342 -21.52 -42.80 57.97
CA ILE A 342 -21.38 -43.99 58.85
C ILE A 342 -22.10 -45.19 58.23
N CYS A 343 -21.42 -46.33 58.23
CA CYS A 343 -21.96 -47.61 57.79
C CYS A 343 -22.51 -48.36 59.00
N ARG A 344 -23.83 -48.66 59.02
CA ARG A 344 -24.53 -49.30 60.17
C ARG A 344 -24.94 -50.76 59.93
N SER A 345 -24.93 -51.21 58.68
CA SER A 345 -25.38 -52.54 58.26
C SER A 345 -24.34 -53.62 58.58
N GLN A 346 -24.67 -54.61 59.41
CA GLN A 346 -23.70 -55.66 59.76
C GLN A 346 -23.31 -56.55 58.58
N THR A 347 -24.18 -56.68 57.57
CA THR A 347 -23.95 -57.51 56.38
C THR A 347 -23.24 -56.77 55.26
N GLU A 348 -23.55 -55.50 55.02
CA GLU A 348 -22.99 -54.73 53.89
C GLU A 348 -21.69 -53.99 54.28
N CYS A 349 -21.51 -53.66 55.56
CA CYS A 349 -20.32 -52.96 56.04
C CYS A 349 -19.14 -53.90 56.38
N GLN A 350 -19.24 -55.19 56.08
CA GLN A 350 -18.23 -56.17 56.47
C GLN A 350 -16.91 -55.93 55.72
N GLY A 351 -15.87 -55.50 56.44
CA GLY A 351 -14.57 -55.13 55.86
C GLY A 351 -14.46 -53.67 55.38
N LEU A 352 -15.56 -52.92 55.39
CA LEU A 352 -15.58 -51.49 55.08
C LEU A 352 -15.22 -50.66 56.34
N PRO A 353 -14.60 -49.46 56.19
CA PRO A 353 -14.31 -48.60 57.32
C PRO A 353 -15.61 -48.10 57.98
N PRO A 354 -15.71 -48.06 59.32
CA PRO A 354 -16.97 -47.77 60.03
C PRO A 354 -17.45 -46.33 59.83
N SER A 355 -16.53 -45.39 59.57
CA SER A 355 -16.89 -44.04 59.11
C SER A 355 -15.92 -43.52 58.07
N ILE A 356 -16.48 -42.85 57.06
CA ILE A 356 -15.76 -42.09 56.03
C ILE A 356 -16.15 -40.62 56.17
N VAL A 357 -15.17 -39.73 56.05
CA VAL A 357 -15.36 -38.29 55.82
C VAL A 357 -14.85 -37.99 54.42
N TYR A 358 -15.62 -37.24 53.64
CA TYR A 358 -15.22 -36.79 52.31
C TYR A 358 -14.78 -35.32 52.40
N LYS A 359 -13.69 -34.98 51.71
CA LYS A 359 -13.21 -33.60 51.56
C LYS A 359 -12.68 -33.37 50.16
N TYR A 360 -12.89 -32.15 49.67
CA TYR A 360 -12.36 -31.65 48.40
C TYR A 360 -11.32 -30.57 48.69
N MET A 361 -10.28 -30.48 47.86
CA MET A 361 -9.36 -29.34 47.83
C MET A 361 -8.81 -29.12 46.42
N SER A 362 -8.53 -27.88 46.04
CA SER A 362 -7.93 -27.53 44.75
C SER A 362 -6.47 -27.16 44.92
N ILE A 363 -5.64 -27.54 43.95
CA ILE A 363 -4.22 -27.17 43.89
C ILE A 363 -3.89 -26.79 42.44
N GLN A 364 -3.15 -25.70 42.24
CA GLN A 364 -2.63 -25.38 40.91
C GLN A 364 -1.65 -26.44 40.43
N ALA A 365 -1.75 -26.78 39.13
CA ALA A 365 -0.81 -27.69 38.48
C ALA A 365 0.65 -27.20 38.61
N ASP A 366 1.60 -28.14 38.59
CA ASP A 366 3.05 -27.87 38.58
C ASP A 366 3.59 -27.01 39.73
N ARG A 367 2.85 -26.99 40.86
CA ARG A 367 3.28 -26.34 42.11
C ARG A 367 4.66 -26.84 42.56
N THR A 368 5.48 -25.92 43.07
CA THR A 368 6.79 -26.23 43.66
C THR A 368 6.69 -27.20 44.84
N VAL A 369 7.63 -28.15 44.89
CA VAL A 369 7.69 -29.23 45.90
C VAL A 369 9.05 -29.27 46.60
N PRO A 370 9.14 -29.74 47.86
CA PRO A 370 8.05 -30.27 48.68
C PRO A 370 7.13 -29.18 49.24
N ALA A 371 5.83 -29.47 49.32
CA ALA A 371 4.83 -28.54 49.85
C ALA A 371 3.87 -29.21 50.83
N ASP A 372 3.64 -28.60 51.99
CA ASP A 372 2.58 -29.00 52.92
C ASP A 372 1.21 -28.59 52.32
N ILE A 373 0.31 -29.56 52.10
CA ILE A 373 -0.94 -29.32 51.36
C ILE A 373 -2.22 -29.57 52.18
N PHE A 374 -2.21 -30.49 53.15
CA PHE A 374 -3.40 -30.79 53.95
C PHE A 374 -3.05 -31.30 55.35
N GLN A 375 -3.58 -30.67 56.40
CA GLN A 375 -3.38 -31.13 57.78
C GLN A 375 -4.57 -31.97 58.27
N ILE A 376 -4.28 -33.19 58.71
CA ILE A 376 -5.25 -34.05 59.41
C ILE A 376 -5.07 -33.88 60.91
N GLN A 377 -6.18 -33.74 61.64
CA GLN A 377 -6.19 -33.68 63.11
C GLN A 377 -7.30 -34.56 63.70
N ALA A 378 -6.99 -35.27 64.78
CA ALA A 378 -7.96 -36.04 65.54
C ALA A 378 -8.87 -35.10 66.35
N THR A 379 -10.20 -35.26 66.21
CA THR A 379 -11.18 -34.42 66.92
C THR A 379 -11.30 -34.77 68.40
N ASN A 380 -11.17 -36.05 68.75
CA ASN A 380 -11.37 -36.54 70.11
C ASN A 380 -10.03 -36.96 70.72
N ILE A 381 -9.59 -36.23 71.75
CA ILE A 381 -8.35 -36.49 72.48
C ILE A 381 -8.69 -37.21 73.78
N TYR A 382 -8.68 -38.55 73.76
CA TYR A 382 -8.86 -39.36 74.96
C TYR A 382 -7.51 -39.62 75.66
N ALA A 383 -7.48 -39.54 76.99
CA ALA A 383 -6.34 -39.99 77.77
C ALA A 383 -6.04 -41.48 77.46
N ASN A 384 -4.75 -41.83 77.39
CA ASN A 384 -4.27 -43.18 77.04
C ASN A 384 -4.67 -43.69 75.64
N THR A 385 -4.82 -42.80 74.64
CA THR A 385 -4.93 -43.19 73.23
C THR A 385 -3.67 -42.87 72.40
N HIS A 386 -3.35 -43.74 71.46
CA HIS A 386 -2.33 -43.52 70.44
C HIS A 386 -2.98 -43.46 69.06
N ASN A 387 -2.74 -42.39 68.30
CA ASN A 387 -3.24 -42.26 66.93
C ASN A 387 -2.11 -42.52 65.93
N THR A 388 -2.36 -43.42 64.99
CA THR A 388 -1.49 -43.71 63.86
C THR A 388 -2.16 -43.24 62.58
N PHE A 389 -1.46 -42.46 61.77
CA PHE A 389 -1.96 -41.94 60.49
C PHE A 389 -1.21 -42.63 59.35
N ARG A 390 -1.91 -43.04 58.29
CA ARG A 390 -1.30 -43.62 57.09
C ARG A 390 -2.09 -43.29 55.83
N ILE A 391 -1.42 -43.26 54.69
CA ILE A 391 -2.09 -43.31 53.38
C ILE A 391 -2.50 -44.77 53.14
N LYS A 392 -3.77 -45.00 52.80
CA LYS A 392 -4.37 -46.31 52.60
C LYS A 392 -4.45 -46.69 51.11
N ALA A 393 -4.81 -45.74 50.26
CA ALA A 393 -4.88 -45.86 48.80
C ALA A 393 -4.70 -44.48 48.13
N GLY A 394 -4.54 -44.44 46.81
CA GLY A 394 -4.46 -43.19 46.06
C GLY A 394 -3.09 -42.52 46.00
N ASN A 395 -2.00 -43.29 46.17
CA ASN A 395 -0.63 -42.79 46.16
C ASN A 395 0.33 -43.77 45.46
N GLU A 396 -0.13 -44.33 44.35
CA GLU A 396 0.60 -45.36 43.58
C GLU A 396 1.82 -44.78 42.85
N GLY A 397 1.74 -43.53 42.40
CA GLY A 397 2.88 -42.81 41.83
C GLY A 397 3.83 -42.20 42.87
N GLY A 398 3.51 -42.26 44.17
CA GLY A 398 4.33 -41.71 45.24
C GLY A 398 4.44 -40.18 45.24
N GLU A 399 3.39 -39.49 44.78
CA GLU A 399 3.26 -38.02 44.79
C GLU A 399 3.05 -37.46 46.21
N PHE A 400 2.50 -38.26 47.12
CA PHE A 400 2.12 -37.85 48.46
C PHE A 400 2.96 -38.54 49.54
N PHE A 401 3.30 -37.80 50.60
CA PHE A 401 3.96 -38.31 51.79
C PHE A 401 3.25 -37.80 53.04
N LEU A 402 3.01 -38.67 54.02
CA LEU A 402 2.31 -38.31 55.25
C LEU A 402 3.30 -38.13 56.40
N ARG A 403 3.66 -36.88 56.72
CA ARG A 403 4.57 -36.53 57.81
C ARG A 403 3.79 -36.45 59.13
N ARG A 404 4.12 -37.29 60.11
CA ARG A 404 3.53 -37.20 61.46
C ARG A 404 4.00 -35.92 62.15
N SER A 405 3.07 -35.09 62.61
CA SER A 405 3.37 -33.85 63.33
C SER A 405 3.25 -34.02 64.85
N SER A 406 2.33 -34.87 65.32
CA SER A 406 2.13 -35.16 66.75
C SER A 406 1.42 -36.50 67.00
N ASN A 407 0.97 -36.77 68.23
CA ASN A 407 0.03 -37.89 68.51
C ASN A 407 -1.43 -37.57 68.15
N VAL A 408 -1.73 -36.35 67.71
CA VAL A 408 -3.09 -35.93 67.31
C VAL A 408 -3.16 -35.34 65.90
N SER A 409 -2.04 -35.19 65.19
CA SER A 409 -2.00 -34.59 63.87
C SER A 409 -0.90 -35.14 62.95
N ALA A 410 -1.18 -35.10 61.64
CA ALA A 410 -0.26 -35.40 60.56
C ALA A 410 -0.47 -34.42 59.40
N MET A 411 0.60 -34.14 58.65
CA MET A 411 0.59 -33.27 57.48
C MET A 411 0.78 -34.12 56.21
N LEU A 412 -0.13 -33.97 55.26
CA LEU A 412 0.04 -34.46 53.90
C LEU A 412 0.96 -33.49 53.17
N VAL A 413 2.09 -34.01 52.71
CA VAL A 413 3.14 -33.29 51.99
C VAL A 413 3.17 -33.79 50.56
N LEU A 414 3.09 -32.87 49.61
CA LEU A 414 3.31 -33.13 48.20
C LEU A 414 4.82 -33.24 47.93
N THR A 415 5.26 -34.35 47.33
CA THR A 415 6.67 -34.65 47.05
C THR A 415 7.03 -34.55 45.57
N LYS A 416 6.04 -34.61 44.68
CA LYS A 416 6.17 -34.46 43.23
C LYS A 416 5.14 -33.43 42.72
N PRO A 417 5.44 -32.61 41.71
CA PRO A 417 4.44 -31.74 41.12
C PRO A 417 3.27 -32.58 40.59
N LEU A 418 2.05 -32.09 40.80
CA LEU A 418 0.85 -32.72 40.26
C LEU A 418 0.60 -32.15 38.87
N SER A 419 0.61 -33.01 37.85
CA SER A 419 0.08 -32.65 36.53
C SER A 419 -1.45 -32.51 36.60
N GLY A 420 -2.00 -31.66 35.74
CA GLY A 420 -3.44 -31.45 35.56
C GLY A 420 -3.79 -31.08 34.10
N PRO A 421 -5.08 -30.86 33.76
CA PRO A 421 -6.23 -30.96 34.66
C PRO A 421 -6.59 -32.43 34.98
N ARG A 422 -6.57 -32.83 36.26
CA ARG A 422 -7.03 -34.16 36.71
C ARG A 422 -7.32 -34.21 38.22
N GLU A 423 -8.09 -35.21 38.61
CA GLU A 423 -8.41 -35.53 40.00
C GLU A 423 -7.48 -36.60 40.58
N TYR A 424 -7.13 -36.46 41.85
CA TYR A 424 -6.41 -37.46 42.65
C TYR A 424 -7.24 -37.74 43.91
N ILE A 425 -7.65 -39.00 44.09
CA ILE A 425 -8.42 -39.42 45.26
C ILE A 425 -7.47 -40.13 46.23
N VAL A 426 -7.17 -39.49 47.36
CA VAL A 426 -6.24 -40.01 48.38
C VAL A 426 -7.02 -40.45 49.61
N ASP A 427 -6.92 -41.72 49.95
CA ASP A 427 -7.57 -42.30 51.14
C ASP A 427 -6.60 -42.26 52.33
N LEU A 428 -6.92 -41.46 53.33
CA LEU A 428 -6.10 -41.19 54.52
C LEU A 428 -6.76 -41.84 55.74
N GLU A 429 -6.09 -42.82 56.36
CA GLU A 429 -6.64 -43.60 57.46
C GLU A 429 -6.01 -43.20 58.80
N MET A 430 -6.86 -42.84 59.77
CA MET A 430 -6.49 -42.65 61.17
C MET A 430 -6.91 -43.88 61.97
N ILE A 431 -5.95 -44.53 62.61
CA ILE A 431 -6.17 -45.66 63.53
C ILE A 431 -5.96 -45.16 64.96
N THR A 432 -6.99 -45.19 65.78
CA THR A 432 -6.93 -44.89 67.22
C THR A 432 -6.88 -46.19 68.00
N HIS A 433 -5.84 -46.37 68.82
CA HIS A 433 -5.73 -47.49 69.76
C HIS A 433 -5.82 -46.98 71.20
N HIS A 434 -6.72 -47.56 71.99
CA HIS A 434 -6.94 -47.23 73.39
C HIS A 434 -6.16 -48.20 74.28
N LEU A 435 -5.10 -47.72 74.92
CA LEU A 435 -4.09 -48.56 75.57
C LEU A 435 -4.64 -49.36 76.75
N THR A 436 -5.59 -48.79 77.52
CA THR A 436 -6.18 -49.47 78.70
C THR A 436 -7.34 -50.42 78.36
N MET A 437 -8.15 -50.11 77.34
CA MET A 437 -9.30 -50.93 76.93
C MET A 437 -8.95 -51.95 75.81
N ASN A 438 -7.72 -51.87 75.28
CA ASN A 438 -7.25 -52.57 74.08
C ASN A 438 -8.21 -52.45 72.87
N TYR A 439 -8.94 -51.35 72.79
CA TYR A 439 -9.90 -51.08 71.73
C TYR A 439 -9.22 -50.39 70.55
N ARG A 440 -9.58 -50.76 69.32
CA ARG A 440 -9.05 -50.17 68.08
C ARG A 440 -10.20 -49.68 67.21
N SER A 441 -10.13 -48.41 66.81
CA SER A 441 -11.05 -47.78 65.86
C SER A 441 -10.28 -47.27 64.65
N SER A 442 -10.93 -47.20 63.49
CA SER A 442 -10.38 -46.63 62.25
C SER A 442 -11.36 -45.62 61.66
N SER A 443 -10.90 -44.40 61.39
CA SER A 443 -11.62 -43.41 60.58
C SER A 443 -10.92 -43.24 59.25
N LEU A 444 -11.68 -43.21 58.15
CA LEU A 444 -11.15 -42.89 56.82
C LEU A 444 -11.53 -41.45 56.44
N LEU A 445 -10.56 -40.71 55.89
CA LEU A 445 -10.76 -39.46 55.20
C LEU A 445 -10.46 -39.69 53.72
N ARG A 446 -11.46 -39.58 52.86
CA ARG A 446 -11.28 -39.56 51.41
C ARG A 446 -11.09 -38.11 50.97
N LEU A 447 -9.88 -37.79 50.52
CA LEU A 447 -9.50 -36.46 50.07
C LEU A 447 -9.42 -36.45 48.55
N THR A 448 -10.37 -35.79 47.89
CA THR A 448 -10.34 -35.54 46.44
C THR A 448 -9.58 -34.24 46.20
N ILE A 449 -8.36 -34.37 45.69
CA ILE A 449 -7.48 -33.28 45.30
C ILE A 449 -7.71 -33.02 43.82
N ILE A 450 -8.26 -31.86 43.49
CA ILE A 450 -8.48 -31.46 42.11
C ILE A 450 -7.34 -30.56 41.66
N VAL A 451 -6.72 -30.90 40.54
CA VAL A 451 -5.56 -30.18 40.02
C VAL A 451 -5.94 -29.55 38.69
N GLY A 452 -5.75 -28.24 38.58
CA GLY A 452 -6.10 -27.47 37.41
C GLY A 452 -5.58 -26.03 37.47
N PRO A 453 -5.89 -25.18 36.47
CA PRO A 453 -5.50 -23.77 36.45
C PRO A 453 -6.29 -22.92 37.46
N TYR A 454 -7.57 -23.25 37.65
CA TYR A 454 -8.52 -22.51 38.49
C TYR A 454 -8.48 -22.99 39.94
N ALA A 455 -8.63 -22.04 40.87
CA ALA A 455 -8.90 -22.32 42.27
C ALA A 455 -10.37 -22.72 42.49
N PHE A 456 -10.68 -23.17 43.70
CA PHE A 456 -12.06 -23.32 44.19
C PHE A 456 -12.58 -21.99 44.73
#